data_AF-A0A7Y3C3U7-F1
#
_entry.id   AF-A0A7Y3C3U7-F1
#
_cell.length_a   1.000
_cell.length_b   1.000
_cell.length_c   1.000
_cell.angle_alpha   90.00
_cell.angle_beta   90.00
_cell.angle_gamma   90.00
#
_symmetry.space_group_name_H-M   'P 1'
#
loop_
_entity.id
_entity.type
_entity.pdbx_description
1 polymer ?
#
loop_
_entity_poly.entity_id
_entity_poly.type
_entity_poly.pdbx_seq_one_letter_code
_entity_poly.pdbx_strand_id
1 'polypeptide(L)'
;MEEKAVENGGGCPVMHGALPPTRSGGTSNRDWWPNQLNLAMLHQNSPAGNPLGENFDYAAAFGELDLEALRQDLYGLMTDSQDWWPADWGHYGPFFIRMAWHSAGTYRTADGRGGSSSGTQRFAPLNSWPDNGNLDKARRLLWPIKKKYGNKISWADLMILAGDCALESMGFEIFGFAGGREDVWEPEADIYWGSEREWLGDERYSGQRELANPLAAVQMGLIYVNPEGPNGEPDPVAAAVDIRETFARMAMN
;
A
#
# COMPACT_ATOMS: atom_id res chain seq x y z
N MET A 1 -27.96 -30.63 -15.81
CA MET A 1 -27.20 -30.10 -14.67
C MET A 1 -25.76 -30.14 -15.11
N GLU A 2 -25.24 -29.00 -15.56
CA GLU A 2 -23.83 -28.87 -15.91
C GLU A 2 -23.07 -28.50 -14.63
N GLU A 3 -22.21 -29.41 -14.22
CA GLU A 3 -21.32 -29.27 -13.08
C GLU A 3 -20.25 -28.24 -13.45
N LYS A 4 -20.35 -27.01 -12.95
CA LYS A 4 -19.27 -26.02 -13.07
C LYS A 4 -18.09 -26.51 -12.23
N ALA A 5 -16.98 -26.84 -12.90
CA ALA A 5 -15.71 -27.10 -12.26
C ALA A 5 -15.30 -25.87 -11.42
N VAL A 6 -14.97 -26.11 -10.16
CA VAL A 6 -14.36 -25.10 -9.28
C VAL A 6 -12.94 -24.87 -9.78
N GLU A 7 -12.73 -23.79 -10.54
CA GLU A 7 -11.38 -23.31 -10.82
C GLU A 7 -10.75 -22.80 -9.51
N ASN A 8 -9.73 -23.50 -9.04
CA ASN A 8 -8.93 -23.06 -7.90
C ASN A 8 -8.06 -21.86 -8.34
N GLY A 9 -8.53 -20.64 -8.09
CA GLY A 9 -7.87 -19.36 -8.41
C GLY A 9 -6.58 -19.07 -7.64
N GLY A 10 -5.63 -20.00 -7.57
CA GLY A 10 -4.35 -19.81 -6.88
C GLY A 10 -3.24 -20.83 -7.15
N GLY A 11 -3.45 -21.80 -8.05
CA GLY A 11 -2.41 -22.76 -8.43
C GLY A 11 -1.43 -22.16 -9.44
N CYS A 12 -0.11 -22.26 -9.20
CA CYS A 12 0.87 -22.00 -10.24
C CYS A 12 0.74 -23.07 -11.34
N PRO A 13 0.49 -22.72 -12.60
CA PRO A 13 0.21 -23.69 -13.68
C PRO A 13 1.43 -24.51 -14.11
N VAL A 14 2.62 -24.19 -13.60
CA VAL A 14 3.87 -24.91 -13.87
C VAL A 14 4.37 -25.55 -12.58
N MET A 15 4.18 -26.87 -12.46
CA MET A 15 4.84 -27.67 -11.43
C MET A 15 6.35 -27.72 -11.72
N HIS A 16 7.12 -26.90 -11.02
CA HIS A 16 8.57 -27.04 -11.01
C HIS A 16 8.93 -28.39 -10.33
N GLY A 17 9.83 -29.18 -10.94
CA GLY A 17 10.36 -30.42 -10.34
C GLY A 17 10.98 -30.17 -8.95
N ALA A 18 11.36 -31.23 -8.23
CA ALA A 18 11.83 -31.22 -6.82
C ALA A 18 12.32 -29.84 -6.34
N LEU A 19 11.40 -29.07 -5.77
CA LEU A 19 11.66 -27.69 -5.37
C LEU A 19 12.57 -27.72 -4.14
N PRO A 20 13.66 -26.92 -4.11
CA PRO A 20 14.41 -26.74 -2.88
C PRO A 20 13.47 -26.16 -1.80
N PRO A 21 13.72 -26.46 -0.51
CA PRO A 21 12.85 -26.02 0.60
C PRO A 21 12.72 -24.48 0.70
N THR A 22 13.57 -23.74 -0.02
CA THR A 22 13.55 -22.28 -0.13
C THR A 22 12.53 -21.74 -1.14
N ARG A 23 11.75 -22.58 -1.85
CA ARG A 23 10.75 -22.14 -2.84
C ARG A 23 9.35 -22.65 -2.51
N SER A 24 8.40 -21.71 -2.39
CA SER A 24 6.97 -21.97 -2.17
C SER A 24 6.29 -22.45 -3.46
N GLY A 25 6.37 -23.75 -3.77
CA GLY A 25 5.61 -24.32 -4.89
C GLY A 25 5.13 -25.76 -4.69
N GLY A 26 5.41 -26.37 -3.53
CA GLY A 26 4.83 -27.65 -3.13
C GLY A 26 3.74 -27.47 -2.08
N THR A 27 2.94 -28.53 -1.86
CA THR A 27 1.96 -28.58 -0.77
C THR A 27 2.64 -28.35 0.59
N SER A 28 2.07 -27.47 1.39
CA SER A 28 2.53 -27.08 2.72
C SER A 28 1.56 -27.56 3.81
N ASN A 29 1.95 -27.45 5.09
CA ASN A 29 1.06 -27.78 6.21
C ASN A 29 -0.25 -26.97 6.18
N ARG A 30 -0.22 -25.73 5.68
CA ARG A 30 -1.41 -24.87 5.59
C ARG A 30 -2.45 -25.42 4.61
N ASP A 31 -2.01 -26.16 3.59
CA ASP A 31 -2.92 -26.76 2.62
C ASP A 31 -3.64 -27.98 3.21
N TRP A 32 -2.98 -28.73 4.10
CA TRP A 32 -3.56 -29.87 4.80
C TRP A 32 -4.39 -29.47 6.02
N TRP A 33 -3.96 -28.44 6.75
CA TRP A 33 -4.61 -27.94 7.96
C TRP A 33 -4.90 -26.43 7.83
N PRO A 34 -5.88 -26.04 7.00
CA PRO A 34 -6.15 -24.63 6.69
C PRO A 34 -6.59 -23.80 7.91
N ASN A 35 -7.14 -24.45 8.94
CA ASN A 35 -7.58 -23.80 10.19
C ASN A 35 -6.55 -23.91 11.33
N GLN A 36 -5.34 -24.39 11.05
CA GLN A 36 -4.27 -24.43 12.06
C GLN A 36 -3.85 -23.01 12.44
N LEU A 37 -3.60 -22.78 13.75
CA LEU A 37 -3.06 -21.51 14.25
C LEU A 37 -1.76 -21.15 13.53
N ASN A 38 -1.71 -19.95 12.94
CA ASN A 38 -0.54 -19.45 12.23
C ASN A 38 0.36 -18.60 13.15
N LEU A 39 1.52 -19.15 13.54
CA LEU A 39 2.50 -18.45 14.37
C LEU A 39 3.49 -17.59 13.55
N ALA A 40 3.47 -17.66 12.22
CA ALA A 40 4.43 -16.93 11.37
C ALA A 40 4.35 -15.40 11.59
N MET A 41 3.16 -14.87 11.89
CA MET A 41 2.96 -13.44 12.18
C MET A 41 3.77 -12.92 13.38
N LEU A 42 4.19 -13.80 14.30
CA LEU A 42 5.00 -13.44 15.47
C LEU A 42 6.49 -13.29 15.16
N HIS A 43 6.90 -13.70 13.96
CA HIS A 43 8.30 -13.69 13.51
C HIS A 43 8.53 -12.76 12.32
N GLN A 44 7.51 -11.97 11.94
CA GLN A 44 7.61 -11.07 10.81
C GLN A 44 8.61 -9.93 11.09
N ASN A 45 9.24 -9.43 10.03
CA ASN A 45 10.21 -8.33 10.06
C ASN A 45 11.29 -8.50 11.16
N SER A 46 11.76 -9.74 11.35
CA SER A 46 12.80 -10.04 12.33
C SER A 46 14.11 -9.29 12.02
N PRO A 47 14.95 -8.99 13.04
CA PRO A 47 16.21 -8.27 12.84
C PRO A 47 17.15 -8.93 11.82
N ALA A 48 17.13 -10.26 11.72
CA ALA A 48 17.94 -11.01 10.76
C ALA A 48 17.57 -10.74 9.29
N GLY A 49 16.33 -10.31 9.01
CA GLY A 49 15.86 -9.93 7.69
C GLY A 49 16.18 -8.47 7.32
N ASN A 50 16.67 -7.66 8.26
CA ASN A 50 16.96 -6.26 8.06
C ASN A 50 18.39 -6.07 7.50
N PRO A 51 18.56 -5.58 6.25
CA PRO A 51 19.88 -5.38 5.65
C PRO A 51 20.67 -4.20 6.24
N LEU A 52 20.05 -3.34 7.05
CA LEU A 52 20.72 -2.22 7.72
C LEU A 52 21.44 -2.65 9.01
N GLY A 53 21.14 -3.86 9.50
CA GLY A 53 21.71 -4.42 10.71
C GLY A 53 21.06 -3.89 11.98
N GLU A 54 21.28 -4.60 13.09
CA GLU A 54 20.59 -4.38 14.37
C GLU A 54 20.94 -3.05 15.06
N ASN A 55 22.08 -2.45 14.68
CA ASN A 55 22.58 -1.22 15.29
C ASN A 55 22.22 0.05 14.51
N PHE A 56 21.45 -0.07 13.43
CA PHE A 56 21.04 1.09 12.65
C PHE A 56 19.92 1.86 13.38
N ASP A 57 20.16 3.15 13.63
CA ASP A 57 19.20 4.08 14.22
C ASP A 57 18.67 5.03 13.13
N TYR A 58 17.42 4.82 12.72
CA TYR A 58 16.82 5.65 11.68
C TYR A 58 16.54 7.08 12.15
N ALA A 59 16.14 7.28 13.41
CA ALA A 59 15.88 8.61 13.94
C ALA A 59 17.15 9.46 13.94
N ALA A 60 18.30 8.88 14.32
CA ALA A 60 19.59 9.53 14.22
C ALA A 60 19.98 9.81 12.76
N ALA A 61 19.83 8.83 11.86
CA ALA A 61 20.15 9.00 10.44
C ALA A 61 19.29 10.07 9.75
N PHE A 62 17.99 10.12 10.07
CA PHE A 62 17.05 11.14 9.61
C PHE A 62 17.38 12.51 10.20
N GLY A 63 17.83 12.58 11.45
CA GLY A 63 18.28 13.82 12.08
C GLY A 63 19.49 14.49 11.40
N GLU A 64 20.29 13.72 10.67
CA GLU A 64 21.41 14.24 9.87
C GLU A 64 21.06 14.51 8.39
N LEU A 65 19.79 14.35 8.01
CA LEU A 65 19.33 14.57 6.65
C LEU A 65 19.24 16.07 6.36
N ASP A 66 19.82 16.51 5.24
CA ASP A 66 19.54 17.84 4.70
C ASP A 66 18.14 17.83 4.07
N LEU A 67 17.13 18.11 4.90
CA LEU A 67 15.73 18.06 4.53
C LEU A 67 15.38 19.12 3.48
N GLU A 68 16.02 20.28 3.54
CA GLU A 68 15.79 21.35 2.56
C GLU A 68 16.34 20.94 1.19
N ALA A 69 17.56 20.40 1.13
CA ALA A 69 18.10 19.88 -0.12
C ALA A 69 17.21 18.76 -0.70
N LEU A 70 16.70 17.86 0.14
CA LEU A 70 15.77 16.80 -0.30
C LEU A 70 14.48 17.39 -0.88
N ARG A 71 13.91 18.41 -0.24
CA ARG A 71 12.71 19.10 -0.74
C ARG A 71 12.98 19.77 -2.09
N GLN A 72 14.12 20.45 -2.24
CA GLN A 72 14.52 21.06 -3.52
C GLN A 72 14.68 20.02 -4.64
N ASP A 73 15.29 18.88 -4.35
CA ASP A 73 15.39 17.79 -5.32
C ASP A 73 14.01 17.22 -5.71
N LEU A 74 13.08 17.09 -4.75
CA LEU A 74 11.72 16.65 -5.02
C LEU A 74 10.97 17.64 -5.91
N TYR A 75 11.10 18.94 -5.65
CA TYR A 75 10.54 19.99 -6.52
C TYR A 75 11.11 19.92 -7.93
N GLY A 76 12.43 19.74 -8.06
CA GLY A 76 13.08 19.57 -9.36
C GLY A 76 12.55 18.35 -10.12
N LEU A 77 12.45 17.20 -9.44
CA LEU A 77 11.93 15.96 -10.02
C LEU A 77 10.50 16.12 -10.54
N MET A 78 9.64 16.89 -9.86
CA MET A 78 8.25 17.04 -10.26
C MET A 78 8.07 17.60 -11.67
N THR A 79 9.01 18.41 -12.15
CA THR A 79 9.00 18.96 -13.52
C THR A 79 9.98 18.28 -14.47
N ASP A 80 10.75 17.29 -14.00
CA ASP A 80 11.72 16.55 -14.81
C ASP A 80 11.08 15.32 -15.47
N SER A 81 10.24 15.57 -16.48
CA SER A 81 9.49 14.52 -17.19
C SER A 81 10.41 13.46 -17.79
N GLN A 82 10.08 12.20 -17.56
CA GLN A 82 10.80 11.03 -18.06
C GLN A 82 10.08 10.39 -19.24
N ASP A 83 10.79 10.04 -20.31
CA ASP A 83 10.19 9.48 -21.52
C ASP A 83 9.42 8.16 -21.30
N TRP A 84 9.85 7.35 -20.33
CA TRP A 84 9.22 6.06 -20.01
C TRP A 84 7.93 6.19 -19.19
N TRP A 85 7.67 7.38 -18.64
CA TRP A 85 6.42 7.75 -18.00
C TRP A 85 6.24 9.26 -17.99
N PRO A 86 5.85 9.88 -19.12
CA PRO A 86 5.80 11.33 -19.24
C PRO A 86 4.89 11.98 -18.18
N ALA A 87 5.28 13.16 -17.70
CA ALA A 87 4.50 13.90 -16.72
C ALA A 87 3.26 14.52 -17.39
N ASP A 88 2.08 14.20 -16.88
CA ASP A 88 0.85 14.88 -17.30
C ASP A 88 0.98 16.39 -17.00
N TRP A 89 0.66 17.23 -17.99
CA TRP A 89 0.83 18.69 -17.93
C TRP A 89 2.26 19.15 -17.58
N GLY A 90 3.27 18.29 -17.75
CA GLY A 90 4.65 18.59 -17.41
C GLY A 90 4.94 18.61 -15.90
N HIS A 91 4.05 18.06 -15.06
CA HIS A 91 4.23 18.07 -13.61
C HIS A 91 3.73 16.78 -12.92
N TYR A 92 4.60 16.03 -12.24
CA TYR A 92 4.25 14.80 -11.51
C TYR A 92 3.53 15.01 -10.18
N GLY A 93 3.36 16.25 -9.74
CA GLY A 93 2.73 16.59 -8.45
C GLY A 93 1.42 15.84 -8.17
N PRO A 94 0.39 15.91 -9.04
CA PRO A 94 -0.86 15.18 -8.82
C PRO A 94 -0.66 13.66 -8.66
N PHE A 95 0.33 13.09 -9.35
CA PHE A 95 0.66 11.67 -9.26
C PHE A 95 1.30 11.30 -7.93
N PHE A 96 2.20 12.16 -7.40
CA PHE A 96 2.77 11.96 -6.06
C PHE A 96 1.77 12.19 -4.94
N ILE A 97 0.82 13.13 -5.09
CA ILE A 97 -0.29 13.28 -4.14
C ILE A 97 -1.10 12.00 -4.07
N ARG A 98 -1.49 11.42 -5.23
CA ARG A 98 -2.19 10.13 -5.25
C ARG A 98 -1.37 9.03 -4.60
N MET A 99 -0.06 8.94 -4.87
CA MET A 99 0.80 7.94 -4.25
C MET A 99 0.83 8.05 -2.72
N ALA A 100 1.01 9.27 -2.19
CA ALA A 100 1.03 9.53 -0.76
C ALA A 100 -0.32 9.22 -0.11
N TRP A 101 -1.43 9.66 -0.74
CA TRP A 101 -2.79 9.36 -0.33
C TRP A 101 -3.04 7.85 -0.26
N HIS A 102 -2.69 7.08 -1.29
CA HIS A 102 -2.86 5.62 -1.30
C HIS A 102 -1.93 4.91 -0.31
N SER A 103 -0.81 5.52 0.06
CA SER A 103 0.11 4.97 1.07
C SER A 103 -0.51 5.10 2.46
N ALA A 104 -0.99 6.31 2.80
CA ALA A 104 -1.65 6.57 4.09
C ALA A 104 -3.08 5.99 4.17
N GLY A 105 -3.78 5.89 3.06
CA GLY A 105 -5.22 5.63 3.00
C GLY A 105 -5.64 4.18 3.21
N THR A 106 -4.72 3.28 3.55
CA THR A 106 -5.07 1.89 3.90
C THR A 106 -5.38 1.73 5.40
N TYR A 107 -5.16 2.77 6.19
CA TYR A 107 -5.33 2.80 7.64
C TYR A 107 -6.78 2.47 8.06
N ARG A 108 -6.95 1.81 9.20
CA ARG A 108 -8.28 1.60 9.79
C ARG A 108 -8.23 1.70 11.31
N THR A 109 -9.24 2.34 11.88
CA THR A 109 -9.37 2.57 13.32
C THR A 109 -9.69 1.32 14.12
N ALA A 110 -10.34 0.33 13.49
CA ALA A 110 -10.85 -0.85 14.19
C ALA A 110 -9.73 -1.74 14.78
N ASP A 111 -8.58 -1.82 14.12
CA ASP A 111 -7.42 -2.61 14.57
C ASP A 111 -6.08 -1.85 14.50
N GLY A 112 -6.09 -0.59 14.02
CA GLY A 112 -4.90 0.26 13.90
C GLY A 112 -3.94 -0.15 12.77
N ARG A 113 -4.34 -1.08 11.90
CA ARG A 113 -3.50 -1.61 10.81
C ARG A 113 -3.59 -0.77 9.54
N GLY A 114 -2.65 -1.02 8.62
CA GLY A 114 -2.49 -0.24 7.40
C GLY A 114 -1.90 1.14 7.67
N GLY A 115 -2.00 2.03 6.71
CA GLY A 115 -1.40 3.35 6.74
C GLY A 115 0.03 3.37 6.19
N SER A 116 0.70 4.50 6.42
CA SER A 116 2.01 4.79 5.79
C SER A 116 3.22 4.54 6.69
N SER A 117 3.03 3.99 7.89
CA SER A 117 4.09 3.88 8.92
C SER A 117 5.28 3.00 8.53
N SER A 118 5.09 2.04 7.62
CA SER A 118 6.09 1.02 7.28
C SER A 118 6.51 1.03 5.80
N GLY A 119 5.91 1.88 4.98
CA GLY A 119 6.21 1.97 3.54
C GLY A 119 5.78 0.74 2.73
N THR A 120 4.78 -0.02 3.21
CA THR A 120 4.38 -1.32 2.65
C THR A 120 3.66 -1.25 1.31
N GLN A 121 3.33 -0.05 0.80
CA GLN A 121 2.91 0.14 -0.59
C GLN A 121 3.96 -0.39 -1.61
N ARG A 122 5.23 -0.55 -1.20
CA ARG A 122 6.28 -1.15 -2.03
C ARG A 122 6.24 -2.69 -2.09
N PHE A 123 5.49 -3.34 -1.20
CA PHE A 123 5.38 -4.80 -1.11
C PHE A 123 4.00 -5.30 -1.50
N ALA A 124 3.90 -6.61 -1.74
CA ALA A 124 2.61 -7.27 -1.89
C ALA A 124 1.80 -7.20 -0.56
N PRO A 125 0.46 -7.20 -0.61
CA PRO A 125 -0.35 -7.15 -1.82
C PRO A 125 -0.50 -5.73 -2.39
N LEU A 126 -0.19 -4.69 -1.59
CA LEU A 126 -0.49 -3.29 -1.91
C LEU A 126 0.18 -2.81 -3.21
N ASN A 127 1.38 -3.28 -3.51
CA ASN A 127 2.08 -2.91 -4.74
C ASN A 127 1.37 -3.38 -6.02
N SER A 128 0.40 -4.27 -5.90
CA SER A 128 -0.34 -4.91 -7.00
C SER A 128 -1.86 -4.77 -6.85
N TRP A 129 -2.35 -4.02 -5.86
CA TRP A 129 -3.79 -3.72 -5.76
C TRP A 129 -4.28 -2.97 -7.01
N PRO A 130 -5.50 -3.26 -7.52
CA PRO A 130 -6.07 -2.55 -8.66
C PRO A 130 -6.07 -1.03 -8.48
N ASP A 131 -6.44 -0.55 -7.29
CA ASP A 131 -6.50 0.88 -7.00
C ASP A 131 -5.12 1.54 -6.90
N ASN A 132 -4.06 0.75 -6.73
CA ASN A 132 -2.67 1.20 -6.79
C ASN A 132 -2.08 1.14 -8.21
N GLY A 133 -2.92 0.96 -9.22
CA GLY A 133 -2.53 0.94 -10.63
C GLY A 133 -1.60 2.09 -10.98
N ASN A 134 -0.49 1.75 -11.65
CA ASN A 134 0.61 2.63 -12.05
C ASN A 134 1.44 3.26 -10.90
N LEU A 135 1.08 3.12 -9.62
CA LEU A 135 1.88 3.69 -8.53
C LEU A 135 3.27 3.04 -8.37
N ASP A 136 3.49 1.88 -8.99
CA ASP A 136 4.83 1.31 -9.21
C ASP A 136 5.76 2.29 -9.94
N LYS A 137 5.22 3.07 -10.88
CA LYS A 137 5.93 4.09 -11.64
C LYS A 137 6.20 5.33 -10.81
N ALA A 138 5.25 5.77 -9.97
CA ALA A 138 5.45 6.86 -9.02
C ALA A 138 6.63 6.56 -8.07
N ARG A 139 6.64 5.35 -7.48
CA ARG A 139 7.75 4.90 -6.64
C ARG A 139 9.07 4.80 -7.43
N ARG A 140 9.01 4.39 -8.70
CA ARG A 140 10.19 4.34 -9.56
C ARG A 140 10.76 5.72 -9.88
N LEU A 141 9.93 6.74 -10.06
CA LEU A 141 10.38 8.13 -10.25
C LEU A 141 11.14 8.67 -9.04
N LEU A 142 10.78 8.23 -7.83
CA LEU A 142 11.45 8.62 -6.58
C LEU A 142 12.76 7.85 -6.30
N TRP A 143 13.05 6.78 -7.05
CA TRP A 143 14.25 5.97 -6.81
C TRP A 143 15.57 6.76 -6.90
N PRO A 144 15.81 7.66 -7.87
CA PRO A 144 17.02 8.48 -7.91
C PRO A 144 17.21 9.32 -6.64
N ILE A 145 16.12 9.85 -6.07
CA ILE A 145 16.13 10.57 -4.79
C ILE A 145 16.51 9.63 -3.65
N LYS A 146 15.83 8.48 -3.52
CA LYS A 146 16.17 7.47 -2.50
C LYS A 146 17.64 7.03 -2.60
N LYS A 147 18.15 6.87 -3.82
CA LYS A 147 19.54 6.50 -4.10
C LYS A 147 20.51 7.58 -3.63
N LYS A 148 20.20 8.86 -3.85
CA LYS A 148 21.05 10.00 -3.43
C LYS A 148 21.14 10.12 -1.92
N TYR A 149 20.01 10.00 -1.21
CA TYR A 149 19.94 10.21 0.24
C TYR A 149 20.15 8.94 1.08
N GLY A 150 20.16 7.77 0.44
CA GLY A 150 20.52 6.50 1.07
C GLY A 150 19.64 6.20 2.30
N ASN A 151 20.27 5.79 3.40
CA ASN A 151 19.57 5.36 4.61
C ASN A 151 19.07 6.53 5.48
N LYS A 152 19.39 7.78 5.12
CA LYS A 152 18.93 8.97 5.86
C LYS A 152 17.46 9.31 5.61
N ILE A 153 16.83 8.69 4.60
CA ILE A 153 15.40 8.79 4.32
C ILE A 153 14.86 7.40 4.00
N SER A 154 13.82 6.96 4.70
CA SER A 154 13.11 5.70 4.43
C SER A 154 12.20 5.84 3.22
N TRP A 155 11.80 4.73 2.61
CA TRP A 155 10.71 4.76 1.62
C TRP A 155 9.39 5.19 2.26
N ALA A 156 9.13 4.77 3.50
CA ALA A 156 7.94 5.16 4.24
C ALA A 156 7.78 6.70 4.35
N ASP A 157 8.85 7.41 4.74
CA ASP A 157 8.83 8.87 4.81
C ASP A 157 8.88 9.51 3.42
N LEU A 158 9.73 9.01 2.50
CA LEU A 158 9.89 9.60 1.17
C LEU A 158 8.58 9.63 0.38
N MET A 159 7.76 8.58 0.47
CA MET A 159 6.49 8.52 -0.26
C MET A 159 5.50 9.59 0.23
N ILE A 160 5.45 9.86 1.53
CA ILE A 160 4.58 10.89 2.11
C ILE A 160 5.14 12.28 1.84
N LEU A 161 6.44 12.49 2.07
CA LEU A 161 7.09 13.77 1.81
C LEU A 161 6.96 14.21 0.35
N ALA A 162 7.02 13.28 -0.61
CA ALA A 162 6.80 13.58 -2.02
C ALA A 162 5.39 14.14 -2.30
N GLY A 163 4.36 13.64 -1.60
CA GLY A 163 2.99 14.16 -1.70
C GLY A 163 2.86 15.55 -1.08
N ASP A 164 3.47 15.77 0.08
CA ASP A 164 3.49 17.07 0.75
C ASP A 164 4.20 18.13 -0.10
N CYS A 165 5.41 17.83 -0.59
CA CYS A 165 6.13 18.71 -1.50
C CYS A 165 5.34 18.98 -2.78
N ALA A 166 4.56 18.01 -3.27
CA ALA A 166 3.75 18.20 -4.47
C ALA A 166 2.61 19.19 -4.24
N LEU A 167 2.00 19.19 -3.05
CA LEU A 167 1.01 20.21 -2.68
C LEU A 167 1.65 21.59 -2.63
N GLU A 168 2.80 21.72 -1.96
CA GLU A 168 3.54 22.98 -1.83
C GLU A 168 4.00 23.54 -3.19
N SER A 169 4.54 22.69 -4.07
CA SER A 169 5.00 23.12 -5.39
C SER A 169 3.86 23.61 -6.30
N MET A 170 2.62 23.21 -6.01
CA MET A 170 1.42 23.64 -6.71
C MET A 170 0.64 24.73 -5.96
N GLY A 171 1.26 25.37 -4.96
CA GLY A 171 0.74 26.57 -4.29
C GLY A 171 -0.18 26.31 -3.10
N PHE A 172 -0.22 25.08 -2.58
CA PHE A 172 -0.93 24.75 -1.34
C PHE A 172 0.01 24.76 -0.14
N GLU A 173 -0.27 25.59 0.86
CA GLU A 173 0.48 25.61 2.12
C GLU A 173 0.04 24.43 3.00
N ILE A 174 0.95 23.47 3.23
CA ILE A 174 0.71 22.35 4.14
C ILE A 174 0.84 22.80 5.60
N PHE A 175 0.23 22.05 6.51
CA PHE A 175 0.36 22.32 7.95
C PHE A 175 1.76 22.00 8.49
N GLY A 176 2.43 21.00 7.91
CA GLY A 176 3.76 20.57 8.29
C GLY A 176 3.98 19.09 8.00
N PHE A 177 5.22 18.64 8.15
CA PHE A 177 5.63 17.24 7.94
C PHE A 177 6.43 16.75 9.14
N ALA A 178 6.18 15.51 9.56
CA ALA A 178 6.98 14.79 10.54
C ALA A 178 7.48 13.48 9.92
N GLY A 179 8.81 13.30 9.91
CA GLY A 179 9.46 12.04 9.55
C GLY A 179 9.61 11.11 10.75
N GLY A 180 10.33 10.00 10.55
CA GLY A 180 10.60 8.99 11.58
C GLY A 180 9.94 7.64 11.32
N ARG A 181 9.37 7.42 10.13
CA ARG A 181 8.80 6.13 9.74
C ARG A 181 9.91 5.21 9.28
N GLU A 182 10.12 4.09 9.97
CA GLU A 182 11.14 3.11 9.58
C GLU A 182 10.63 2.19 8.46
N ASP A 183 11.53 1.82 7.54
CA ASP A 183 11.21 0.83 6.50
C ASP A 183 11.13 -0.58 7.11
N VAL A 184 10.11 -1.34 6.71
CA VAL A 184 10.04 -2.80 6.93
C VAL A 184 10.65 -3.55 5.74
N TRP A 185 11.00 -4.84 5.89
CA TRP A 185 11.79 -5.58 4.88
C TRP A 185 11.06 -6.77 4.26
N GLU A 186 9.87 -7.07 4.74
CA GLU A 186 8.95 -8.06 4.19
C GLU A 186 7.51 -7.55 4.28
N PRO A 187 6.59 -8.07 3.44
CA PRO A 187 5.17 -7.71 3.50
C PRO A 187 4.55 -8.07 4.85
N GLU A 188 3.66 -7.20 5.34
CA GLU A 188 2.88 -7.43 6.56
C GLU A 188 1.85 -8.55 6.32
N ALA A 189 2.14 -9.72 6.88
CA ALA A 189 1.32 -10.93 6.71
C ALA A 189 0.15 -11.03 7.71
N ASP A 190 0.07 -10.10 8.65
CA ASP A 190 -0.86 -10.10 9.77
C ASP A 190 -2.06 -9.18 9.58
N ILE A 191 -2.17 -8.52 8.42
CA ILE A 191 -3.31 -7.68 8.08
C ILE A 191 -4.38 -8.50 7.34
N TYR A 192 -5.58 -8.53 7.91
CA TYR A 192 -6.75 -9.12 7.27
C TYR A 192 -7.41 -8.09 6.32
N TRP A 193 -7.20 -8.24 5.01
CA TRP A 193 -7.76 -7.34 3.99
C TRP A 193 -9.18 -7.72 3.52
N GLY A 194 -9.68 -8.88 3.94
CA GLY A 194 -10.93 -9.49 3.49
C GLY A 194 -10.74 -10.97 3.15
N SER A 195 -11.84 -11.68 2.92
CA SER A 195 -11.85 -13.12 2.58
C SER A 195 -12.07 -13.39 1.09
N GLU A 196 -12.29 -12.35 0.29
CA GLU A 196 -12.54 -12.46 -1.14
C GLU A 196 -11.35 -13.10 -1.86
N ARG A 197 -11.67 -13.90 -2.88
CA ARG A 197 -10.67 -14.60 -3.69
C ARG A 197 -10.40 -13.92 -5.03
N GLU A 198 -11.13 -12.85 -5.32
CA GLU A 198 -11.05 -12.08 -6.56
C GLU A 198 -10.83 -10.60 -6.25
N TRP A 199 -10.05 -9.93 -7.08
CA TRP A 199 -9.91 -8.48 -7.00
C TRP A 199 -11.24 -7.81 -7.30
N LEU A 200 -11.52 -6.73 -6.56
CA LEU A 200 -12.77 -5.97 -6.64
C LEU A 200 -14.03 -6.74 -6.19
N GLY A 201 -13.89 -7.95 -5.64
CA GLY A 201 -14.98 -8.66 -4.97
C GLY A 201 -15.47 -7.93 -3.71
N ASP A 202 -16.73 -8.13 -3.35
CA ASP A 202 -17.44 -7.44 -2.27
C ASP A 202 -18.15 -8.39 -1.27
N GLU A 203 -17.67 -9.63 -1.10
CA GLU A 203 -18.18 -10.60 -0.10
C GLU A 203 -17.83 -10.21 1.35
N ARG A 204 -18.12 -8.97 1.71
CA ARG A 204 -17.83 -8.29 2.99
C ARG A 204 -19.02 -7.53 3.55
N TYR A 205 -20.18 -7.64 2.90
CA TYR A 205 -21.41 -7.02 3.38
C TYR A 205 -22.35 -8.04 4.00
N SER A 206 -23.12 -7.59 4.98
CA SER A 206 -24.25 -8.32 5.55
C SER A 206 -25.45 -7.40 5.76
N GLY A 207 -26.62 -7.97 6.04
CA GLY A 207 -27.83 -7.20 6.26
C GLY A 207 -28.20 -6.33 5.05
N GLN A 208 -28.43 -5.03 5.29
CA GLN A 208 -28.83 -4.10 4.23
C GLN A 208 -27.63 -3.50 3.47
N ARG A 209 -26.51 -3.23 4.15
CA ARG A 209 -25.20 -2.85 3.58
C ARG A 209 -24.15 -2.68 4.69
N GLU A 210 -24.17 -3.56 5.69
CA GLU A 210 -23.28 -3.45 6.84
C GLU A 210 -21.90 -4.01 6.46
N LEU A 211 -20.90 -3.13 6.35
CA LEU A 211 -19.53 -3.50 6.02
C LEU A 211 -18.89 -4.29 7.18
N ALA A 212 -18.28 -5.44 6.89
CA ALA A 212 -17.69 -6.32 7.89
C ALA A 212 -16.53 -5.63 8.65
N ASN A 213 -16.48 -5.78 9.96
CA ASN A 213 -15.33 -5.38 10.76
C ASN A 213 -14.17 -6.37 10.57
N PRO A 214 -12.90 -5.92 10.54
CA PRO A 214 -12.41 -4.55 10.73
C PRO A 214 -12.29 -3.73 9.42
N LEU A 215 -12.85 -4.19 8.31
CA LEU A 215 -12.59 -3.64 6.98
C LEU A 215 -13.08 -2.19 6.84
N ALA A 216 -12.36 -1.40 6.05
CA ALA A 216 -12.63 0.02 5.82
C ALA A 216 -12.69 0.40 4.32
N ALA A 217 -12.79 -0.60 3.44
CA ALA A 217 -12.94 -0.42 2.00
C ALA A 217 -14.10 -1.27 1.46
N VAL A 218 -14.83 -0.77 0.47
CA VAL A 218 -16.06 -1.40 -0.06
C VAL A 218 -15.80 -2.66 -0.89
N GLN A 219 -14.60 -2.81 -1.45
CA GLN A 219 -14.20 -3.93 -2.30
C GLN A 219 -12.74 -4.31 -2.05
N MET A 220 -12.39 -5.55 -2.33
CA MET A 220 -11.01 -6.04 -2.21
C MET A 220 -10.10 -5.32 -3.21
N GLY A 221 -9.04 -4.70 -2.72
CA GLY A 221 -8.06 -4.01 -3.57
C GLY A 221 -8.37 -2.54 -3.88
N LEU A 222 -9.43 -1.99 -3.27
CA LEU A 222 -9.70 -0.53 -3.22
C LEU A 222 -9.15 0.08 -1.93
N ILE A 223 -8.81 1.37 -1.99
CA ILE A 223 -8.44 2.14 -0.80
C ILE A 223 -9.68 2.45 0.05
N TYR A 224 -10.75 3.02 -0.55
CA TYR A 224 -11.98 3.39 0.17
C TYR A 224 -13.23 2.86 -0.54
N VAL A 225 -13.68 3.57 -1.57
CA VAL A 225 -14.95 3.37 -2.29
C VAL A 225 -14.71 3.12 -3.76
N ASN A 226 -15.71 2.60 -4.44
CA ASN A 226 -15.68 2.45 -5.89
C ASN A 226 -15.95 3.81 -6.55
N PRO A 227 -15.06 4.29 -7.45
CA PRO A 227 -15.21 5.60 -8.11
C PRO A 227 -16.45 5.69 -9.04
N GLU A 228 -16.98 4.55 -9.50
CA GLU A 228 -18.18 4.47 -10.33
C GLU A 228 -19.47 4.39 -9.50
N GLY A 229 -19.36 4.35 -8.17
CA GLY A 229 -20.46 4.16 -7.23
C GLY A 229 -20.61 2.70 -6.77
N PRO A 230 -21.52 2.42 -5.81
CA PRO A 230 -21.69 1.11 -5.21
C PRO A 230 -21.85 0.01 -6.26
N ASN A 231 -20.89 -0.92 -6.30
CA ASN A 231 -20.87 -2.05 -7.23
C ASN A 231 -20.91 -1.64 -8.72
N GLY A 232 -20.37 -0.45 -9.04
CA GLY A 232 -20.37 0.11 -10.40
C GLY A 232 -21.65 0.86 -10.77
N GLU A 233 -22.61 0.98 -9.85
CA GLU A 233 -23.85 1.71 -10.09
C GLU A 233 -23.65 3.21 -9.80
N PRO A 234 -23.88 4.10 -10.79
CA PRO A 234 -23.59 5.53 -10.69
C PRO A 234 -24.67 6.30 -9.90
N ASP A 235 -24.99 5.85 -8.69
CA ASP A 235 -25.86 6.54 -7.73
C ASP A 235 -25.00 7.34 -6.73
N PRO A 236 -24.95 8.67 -6.85
CA PRO A 236 -24.14 9.51 -5.97
C PRO A 236 -24.66 9.55 -4.52
N VAL A 237 -25.97 9.33 -4.30
CA VAL A 237 -26.54 9.31 -2.95
C VAL A 237 -26.12 8.03 -2.23
N ALA A 238 -26.18 6.89 -2.94
CA ALA A 238 -25.68 5.63 -2.42
C ALA A 238 -24.15 5.68 -2.21
N ALA A 239 -23.40 6.25 -3.15
CA ALA A 239 -21.94 6.45 -3.00
C ALA A 239 -21.59 7.29 -1.78
N ALA A 240 -22.37 8.32 -1.45
CA ALA A 240 -22.14 9.15 -0.27
C ALA A 240 -22.30 8.38 1.06
N VAL A 241 -23.10 7.30 1.09
CA VAL A 241 -23.20 6.41 2.25
C VAL A 241 -21.91 5.59 2.41
N ASP A 242 -21.42 5.00 1.32
CA ASP A 242 -20.15 4.25 1.30
C ASP A 242 -18.96 5.15 1.67
N ILE A 243 -18.92 6.39 1.15
CA ILE A 243 -17.89 7.38 1.49
C ILE A 243 -17.91 7.64 2.99
N ARG A 244 -19.07 7.99 3.57
CA ARG A 244 -19.18 8.28 5.00
C ARG A 244 -18.73 7.09 5.85
N GLU A 245 -19.18 5.89 5.52
CA GLU A 245 -18.86 4.67 6.27
C GLU A 245 -17.35 4.38 6.24
N THR A 246 -16.75 4.37 5.04
CA THR A 246 -15.32 4.04 4.89
C THR A 246 -14.41 5.09 5.50
N PHE A 247 -14.67 6.38 5.27
CA PHE A 247 -13.89 7.48 5.86
C PHE A 247 -14.01 7.51 7.39
N ALA A 248 -15.19 7.25 7.95
CA ALA A 248 -15.37 7.13 9.41
C ALA A 248 -14.50 6.01 9.99
N ARG A 249 -14.45 4.85 9.33
CA ARG A 249 -13.56 3.74 9.73
C ARG A 249 -12.08 4.07 9.59
N MET A 250 -11.73 5.11 8.83
CA MET A 250 -10.37 5.63 8.66
C MET A 250 -10.12 6.94 9.42
N ALA A 251 -10.88 7.21 10.48
CA ALA A 251 -10.74 8.35 11.39
C ALA A 251 -11.07 9.74 10.81
N MET A 252 -11.86 9.81 9.74
CA MET A 252 -12.30 11.06 9.13
C MET A 252 -13.80 11.27 9.36
N ASN A 253 -14.24 12.51 9.64
CA ASN A 253 -15.62 12.86 10.02
C ASN A 253 -16.45 13.49 8.89
#